data_AF-A0A392UUD8-F1
#
_entry.id   AF-A0A392UUD8-F1
#
_cell.length_a   1.000
_cell.length_b   1.000
_cell.length_c   1.000
_cell.angle_alpha   90.00
_cell.angle_beta   90.00
_cell.angle_gamma   90.00
#
_symmetry.space_group_name_H-M   'P 1'
#
loop_
_entity.id
_entity.type
_entity.pdbx_description
1 polymer ?
#
loop_
_entity_poly.entity_id
_entity_poly.type
_entity_poly.pdbx_seq_one_letter_code
_entity_poly.pdbx_strand_id
1 'polypeptide(L)' 'SRMVAFLKSIDSKTWKAVVKGWDHPVVTDKDGNATAELKSGEEWSKEEDELALGNSKALNALFNGVDKNMF' A
#
# COMPACT_ATOMS: atom_id res chain seq x y z
N SER A 1 -3.41 19.92 0.37
CA SER A 1 -3.92 19.51 1.69
C SER A 1 -2.79 19.02 2.60
N ARG A 2 -2.85 19.29 3.91
CA ARG A 2 -1.82 18.91 4.91
C ARG A 2 -1.45 17.42 4.88
N MET A 3 -2.45 16.55 4.72
CA MET A 3 -2.27 15.10 4.62
C MET A 3 -1.44 14.67 3.39
N VAL A 4 -1.59 15.36 2.25
CA VAL A 4 -0.81 15.05 1.04
C VAL A 4 0.67 15.36 1.23
N ALA A 5 0.98 16.49 1.88
CA ALA A 5 2.36 16.85 2.18
C ALA A 5 2.99 15.87 3.18
N PHE A 6 2.23 15.45 4.20
CA PHE A 6 2.67 14.50 5.22
C PHE A 6 2.95 13.10 4.63
N LEU A 7 2.03 12.54 3.84
CA LEU A 7 2.26 11.24 3.21
C LEU A 7 3.47 11.24 2.26
N LYS A 8 3.71 12.37 1.58
CA LYS A 8 4.91 12.57 0.76
C LYS A 8 6.19 12.68 1.59
N SER A 9 6.13 13.21 2.82
CA SER A 9 7.30 13.29 3.70
C SER A 9 7.65 11.96 4.37
N ILE A 10 6.71 11.01 4.47
CA ILE A 10 7.00 9.64 4.95
C ILE A 10 7.96 8.96 3.97
N ASP A 11 7.50 8.74 2.74
CA ASP A 11 8.33 8.38 1.59
C ASP A 11 7.52 8.45 0.28
N SER A 12 8.23 8.48 -0.86
CA SER A 12 7.58 8.55 -2.17
C SER A 12 6.74 7.32 -2.52
N LYS A 13 7.03 6.15 -1.94
CA LYS A 13 6.28 4.90 -2.19
C LYS A 13 4.92 4.93 -1.50
N THR A 14 4.85 5.48 -0.28
CA THR A 14 3.64 5.68 0.51
C THR A 14 2.65 6.59 -0.23
N TRP A 15 3.12 7.74 -0.75
CA TRP A 15 2.26 8.61 -1.57
C TRP A 15 1.82 7.92 -2.88
N LYS A 16 2.72 7.19 -3.55
CA LYS A 16 2.38 6.44 -4.77
C LYS A 16 1.33 5.36 -4.52
N ALA A 17 1.37 4.66 -3.39
CA ALA A 17 0.37 3.66 -3.02
C ALA A 17 -1.04 4.28 -2.90
N VAL A 18 -1.15 5.47 -2.33
CA VAL A 18 -2.44 6.20 -2.26
C VAL A 18 -2.94 6.62 -3.63
N VAL A 19 -2.06 7.11 -4.51
CA VAL A 19 -2.44 7.57 -5.85
C VAL A 19 -2.81 6.41 -6.77
N LYS A 20 -2.04 5.33 -6.74
CA LYS A 20 -2.26 4.15 -7.60
C LYS A 20 -3.43 3.29 -7.09
N GLY A 21 -3.72 3.36 -5.79
CA GLY A 21 -4.49 2.35 -5.11
C GLY A 21 -3.64 1.11 -4.85
N TRP A 22 -4.07 0.33 -3.86
CA TRP A 22 -3.52 -0.99 -3.60
C TRP A 22 -4.66 -2.00 -3.65
N ASP A 23 -4.45 -3.05 -4.41
CA ASP A 23 -5.32 -4.22 -4.47
C ASP A 23 -4.55 -5.42 -3.94
N HIS A 24 -5.24 -6.31 -3.23
CA HIS A 24 -4.62 -7.50 -2.66
C HIS A 24 -4.15 -8.44 -3.79
N PRO A 25 -2.90 -8.93 -3.76
CA PRO A 25 -2.39 -9.87 -4.77
C PRO A 25 -3.26 -11.12 -4.88
N VAL A 26 -3.57 -11.53 -6.11
CA VAL A 26 -4.35 -12.75 -6.38
C VAL A 26 -3.47 -13.84 -6.96
N VAL A 27 -3.87 -15.09 -6.78
CA VAL A 27 -3.23 -16.23 -7.42
C VAL A 27 -3.47 -16.13 -8.93
N THR A 28 -2.44 -16.36 -9.73
CA THR A 28 -2.54 -16.42 -11.19
C THR A 28 -2.59 -17.87 -11.64
N ASP A 29 -3.46 -18.18 -12.60
CA ASP A 29 -3.50 -19.51 -13.22
C ASP A 29 -2.26 -19.76 -14.11
N LYS A 30 -2.20 -20.95 -14.70
CA LYS A 30 -1.09 -21.37 -15.59
C LYS A 30 -0.97 -20.51 -16.85
N ASP A 31 -2.05 -19.85 -17.24
CA ASP A 31 -2.12 -18.98 -18.42
C ASP A 31 -1.87 -17.50 -18.04
N GLY A 32 -1.60 -17.22 -16.76
CA GLY A 32 -1.31 -15.89 -16.22
C GLY A 32 -2.55 -15.05 -15.90
N ASN A 33 -3.75 -15.62 -15.90
CA ASN A 33 -4.96 -14.89 -15.57
C ASN A 33 -5.15 -14.81 -14.05
N ALA A 34 -5.62 -13.65 -13.58
CA ALA A 34 -6.03 -13.45 -12.21
C ALA A 34 -7.20 -14.36 -11.83
N THR A 35 -7.05 -15.12 -10.75
CA THR A 35 -8.14 -15.88 -10.14
C THR A 35 -8.87 -15.04 -9.08
N ALA A 36 -9.94 -15.59 -8.51
CA ALA A 36 -10.63 -14.98 -7.36
C ALA A 36 -9.95 -15.29 -6.02
N GLU A 37 -8.92 -16.15 -6.01
CA GLU A 37 -8.23 -16.55 -4.79
C GLU A 37 -7.14 -15.52 -4.43
N LEU A 38 -7.15 -15.09 -3.18
CA LEU A 38 -6.13 -14.19 -2.65
C LEU A 38 -4.84 -14.95 -2.41
N LYS A 39 -3.73 -14.38 -2.86
CA LYS A 39 -2.39 -14.95 -2.67
C LYS A 39 -1.94 -14.80 -1.22
N SER A 40 -1.29 -15.83 -0.67
CA SER A 40 -0.70 -15.77 0.67
C SER A 40 0.45 -14.78 0.72
N GLY A 41 0.63 -14.09 1.86
CA GLY A 41 1.73 -13.13 2.05
C GLY A 41 3.12 -13.72 1.84
N GLU A 42 3.29 -15.01 2.08
CA GLU A 42 4.56 -15.72 1.86
C GLU A 42 4.91 -15.90 0.38
N GLU A 43 3.91 -15.83 -0.50
CA GLU A 43 4.06 -16.02 -1.94
C GLU A 43 4.14 -14.67 -2.69
N TRP A 44 4.07 -13.56 -1.98
CA TRP A 44 4.13 -12.23 -2.59
C TRP A 44 5.50 -12.01 -3.23
N SER A 45 5.50 -11.38 -4.41
CA SER A 45 6.73 -10.86 -4.98
C SER A 45 7.24 -9.70 -4.14
N LYS A 46 8.53 -9.37 -4.28
CA LYS A 46 9.12 -8.20 -3.63
C LYS A 46 8.35 -6.91 -3.96
N GLU A 47 7.87 -6.77 -5.19
CA GLU A 47 7.10 -5.62 -5.62
C GLU A 47 5.71 -5.58 -4.96
N GLU A 48 5.04 -6.72 -4.83
CA GLU A 48 3.77 -6.85 -4.11
C GLU A 48 3.92 -6.48 -2.63
N ASP A 49 4.97 -6.98 -1.98
CA ASP A 49 5.33 -6.63 -0.60
C ASP A 49 5.61 -5.14 -0.42
N GLU A 50 6.40 -4.53 -1.32
CA GLU A 50 6.72 -3.11 -1.24
C GLU A 50 5.48 -2.23 -1.42
N LEU A 51 4.54 -2.64 -2.28
CA LEU A 51 3.26 -1.95 -2.47
C LEU A 51 2.35 -2.10 -1.24
N ALA A 52 2.26 -3.31 -0.68
CA ALA A 52 1.48 -3.57 0.53
C ALA A 52 2.03 -2.77 1.73
N LEU A 53 3.36 -2.70 1.87
CA LEU A 53 4.02 -1.90 2.90
C LEU A 53 3.70 -0.40 2.74
N GLY A 54 3.78 0.12 1.51
CA GLY A 54 3.42 1.51 1.21
C GLY A 54 1.97 1.83 1.57
N ASN A 55 1.04 0.91 1.23
CA ASN A 55 -0.37 1.02 1.60
C ASN A 55 -0.57 1.01 3.13
N SER A 56 0.05 0.08 3.84
CA SER A 56 -0.02 -0.01 5.31
C SER A 56 0.46 1.27 5.99
N LYS A 57 1.59 1.84 5.53
CA LYS A 57 2.08 3.14 6.04
C LYS A 57 1.09 4.27 5.79
N ALA A 58 0.48 4.30 4.60
CA ALA A 58 -0.49 5.32 4.25
C ALA A 58 -1.76 5.22 5.11
N LEU A 59 -2.31 4.02 5.28
CA LEU A 59 -3.46 3.77 6.14
C LEU A 59 -3.14 4.12 7.60
N ASN A 60 -1.98 3.70 8.11
CA ASN A 60 -1.54 4.07 9.44
C ASN A 60 -1.45 5.59 9.61
N ALA A 61 -0.90 6.31 8.62
CA ALA A 61 -0.84 7.77 8.64
C ALA A 61 -2.23 8.43 8.54
N LEU A 62 -3.17 7.86 7.81
CA LEU A 62 -4.53 8.38 7.69
C LEU A 62 -5.35 8.16 8.96
N PHE A 63 -5.21 7.00 9.61
CA PHE A 63 -5.98 6.64 10.80
C PHE A 63 -5.33 7.08 12.11
N ASN A 64 -4.00 7.03 12.21
CA ASN A 64 -3.23 7.38 13.42
C ASN A 64 -2.42 8.68 13.27
N GLY A 65 -2.11 9.11 12.05
CA GLY A 65 -1.17 10.19 11.75
C GLY A 65 -1.75 11.61 11.69
N VAL A 66 -2.96 11.84 12.20
CA VAL A 66 -3.35 13.19 12.65
C VAL A 66 -3.31 13.25 14.16
N ASP A 67 -2.17 12.88 14.74
CA ASP A 67 -1.87 13.33 16.10
C ASP A 67 -1.81 14.87 16.05
N LYS A 68 -2.61 15.51 16.91
CA LYS A 68 -2.77 16.97 16.93
C LYS A 68 -1.45 17.70 17.22
N ASN A 69 -0.41 17.01 17.69
CA ASN A 69 0.86 17.58 18.12
C ASN A 69 2.02 17.41 17.12
N MET A 70 1.81 16.78 15.96
CA MET A 70 2.89 16.56 14.98
C MET A 70 3.13 17.77 14.04
N PHE A 71 2.51 18.92 14.33
CA PHE A 71 2.66 20.19 13.61
C PHE A 71 2.71 21.37 14.57
#